data_AF-A0A8J6EHQ3-F1
#
_entry.id   AF-A0A8J6EHQ3-F1
#
_cell.length_a   1.000
_cell.length_b   1.000
_cell.length_c   1.000
_cell.angle_alpha   90.00
_cell.angle_beta   90.00
_cell.angle_gamma   90.00
#
_symmetry.space_group_name_H-M   'P 1'
#
loop_
_entity.id
_entity.type
_entity.pdbx_description
1 polymer ?
#
loop_
_entity_poly.entity_id
_entity_poly.type
_entity_poly.pdbx_seq_one_letter_code
_entity_poly.pdbx_strand_id
1 'polypeptide(L)'
;MEKPRCGVLRDSMTSNQLLQRAELGKTKRRCFSLPGPNFTYGQSSFLKEGGVAEAIGHWQTVEAKARERKLESNFVALNREAVKSGLVTAAEHQAFRNTHKIWRPINEGRLKPRSQRLPQDMTYGICTRPSTPIYDLIEQKYQRLWLEQQLQATEALRIMSKEKIQQRQVQDTKTTLLRRYQPPADPAPLWKLARFEKIGPHLDTFPSEQARQRAFSTHRSDAIVRQGLHGQGIYNIS
;
A
#
# COMPACT_ATOMS: atom_id res chain seq x y z
N MET A 1 -32.03 -9.52 34.66
CA MET A 1 -31.23 -8.35 35.07
C MET A 1 -30.67 -7.67 33.83
N GLU A 2 -31.38 -6.69 33.28
CA GLU A 2 -30.86 -5.88 32.18
C GLU A 2 -29.75 -4.97 32.71
N LYS A 3 -28.57 -5.04 32.10
CA LYS A 3 -27.46 -4.15 32.45
C LYS A 3 -27.77 -2.74 31.92
N PRO A 4 -27.64 -1.68 32.74
CA PRO A 4 -27.87 -0.32 32.27
C PRO A 4 -26.92 0.00 31.11
N ARG A 5 -27.47 0.46 29.99
CA ARG A 5 -26.70 0.92 28.82
C ARG A 5 -26.42 2.40 29.00
N CYS A 6 -25.16 2.78 29.17
CA CYS A 6 -24.72 4.17 29.16
C CYS A 6 -24.37 4.61 27.74
N GLY A 7 -24.91 5.75 27.29
CA GLY A 7 -24.62 6.36 25.99
C GLY A 7 -25.82 6.46 25.04
N VAL A 8 -25.61 7.12 23.91
CA VAL A 8 -26.62 7.32 22.86
C VAL A 8 -26.82 6.02 22.09
N LEU A 9 -28.03 5.45 22.16
CA LEU A 9 -28.42 4.30 21.34
C LEU A 9 -28.60 4.77 19.89
N ARG A 10 -27.70 4.35 18.99
CA ARG A 10 -27.85 4.58 17.55
C ARG A 10 -28.57 3.40 16.92
N ASP A 11 -29.46 3.64 15.98
CA ASP A 11 -30.19 2.57 15.27
C ASP A 11 -29.25 1.56 14.60
N SER A 12 -28.10 2.05 14.13
CA SER A 12 -27.03 1.23 13.53
C SER A 12 -26.41 0.19 14.47
N MET A 13 -26.61 0.29 15.79
CA MET A 13 -26.17 -0.74 16.74
C MET A 13 -26.94 -2.05 16.58
N THR A 14 -28.16 -2.00 16.04
CA THR A 14 -28.98 -3.20 15.79
C THR A 14 -28.66 -3.86 14.45
N SER A 15 -28.23 -3.09 13.45
CA SER A 15 -27.92 -3.58 12.10
C SER A 15 -26.44 -3.94 11.91
N ASN A 16 -25.54 -3.44 12.75
CA ASN A 16 -24.10 -3.72 12.62
C ASN A 16 -23.68 -4.93 13.47
N GLN A 17 -23.27 -6.02 12.81
CA GLN A 17 -22.78 -7.23 13.46
C GLN A 17 -21.60 -6.98 14.42
N LEU A 18 -20.74 -6.00 14.13
CA LEU A 18 -19.55 -5.73 14.95
C LEU A 18 -19.92 -5.09 16.30
N LEU A 19 -21.01 -4.34 16.34
CA LEU A 19 -21.48 -3.65 17.54
C LEU A 19 -22.35 -4.55 18.42
N GLN A 20 -22.83 -5.69 17.90
CA GLN A 20 -23.64 -6.63 18.67
C GLN A 20 -22.79 -7.52 19.59
N ARG A 21 -23.22 -7.59 20.84
CA ARG A 21 -22.66 -8.49 21.85
C ARG A 21 -23.10 -9.94 21.58
N ALA A 22 -22.23 -10.89 21.87
CA ALA A 22 -22.58 -12.30 21.84
C ALA A 22 -23.57 -12.63 22.96
N GLU A 23 -24.68 -13.29 22.63
CA GLU A 23 -25.63 -13.83 23.60
C GLU A 23 -25.15 -15.22 24.04
N LEU A 24 -25.15 -15.46 25.35
CA LEU A 24 -24.76 -16.76 25.89
C LEU A 24 -25.72 -17.86 25.38
N GLY A 25 -25.15 -18.96 24.88
CA GLY A 25 -25.94 -20.10 24.37
C GLY A 25 -26.56 -19.88 22.99
N LYS A 26 -26.29 -18.75 22.31
CA LYS A 26 -26.79 -18.48 20.95
C LYS A 26 -25.65 -18.13 20.01
N THR A 27 -25.85 -18.38 18.72
CA THR A 27 -24.92 -17.96 17.68
C THR A 27 -24.92 -16.45 17.53
N LYS A 28 -23.79 -15.89 17.09
CA LYS A 28 -23.66 -14.44 16.85
C LYS A 28 -24.63 -14.03 15.74
N ARG A 29 -25.53 -13.10 16.06
CA ARG A 29 -26.46 -12.48 15.10
C ARG A 29 -25.68 -11.77 13.98
N ARG A 30 -26.08 -12.02 12.73
CA ARG A 30 -25.46 -11.42 11.52
C ARG A 30 -26.12 -10.14 11.04
N CYS A 31 -27.27 -9.76 11.63
CA CYS A 31 -28.01 -8.54 11.34
C CYS A 31 -28.46 -8.36 9.87
N PHE A 32 -28.58 -9.44 9.11
CA PHE A 32 -29.18 -9.40 7.78
C PHE A 32 -30.71 -9.38 7.86
N SER A 33 -31.34 -8.69 6.93
CA SER A 33 -32.78 -8.82 6.71
C SER A 33 -33.04 -10.21 6.15
N LEU A 34 -33.65 -11.06 6.96
CA LEU A 34 -34.01 -12.42 6.60
C LEU A 34 -35.45 -12.44 6.10
N PRO A 35 -35.77 -13.27 5.08
CA PRO A 35 -37.15 -13.62 4.75
C PRO A 35 -37.96 -14.02 5.99
N GLY A 36 -39.25 -13.69 5.98
CA GLY A 36 -40.17 -13.92 7.10
C GLY A 36 -40.30 -15.38 7.53
N PRO A 37 -41.03 -15.66 8.62
CA PRO A 37 -41.07 -16.99 9.24
C PRO A 37 -41.62 -18.12 8.34
N ASN A 38 -42.36 -17.76 7.29
CA ASN A 38 -42.92 -18.73 6.34
C ASN A 38 -41.95 -19.09 5.20
N PHE A 39 -40.74 -18.52 5.18
CA PHE A 39 -39.74 -18.82 4.17
C PHE A 39 -38.90 -20.03 4.57
N THR A 40 -38.95 -21.07 3.77
CA THR A 40 -38.08 -22.25 3.92
C THR A 40 -36.75 -22.02 3.20
N TYR A 41 -35.65 -22.00 3.94
CA TYR A 41 -34.31 -21.92 3.36
C TYR A 41 -33.92 -23.25 2.70
N GLY A 42 -33.10 -23.15 1.65
CA GLY A 42 -32.62 -24.30 0.88
C GLY A 42 -33.15 -24.31 -0.54
N GLN A 43 -32.65 -25.23 -1.35
CA GLN A 43 -33.14 -25.46 -2.69
C GLN A 43 -34.15 -26.60 -2.66
N SER A 44 -35.38 -26.32 -3.09
CA SER A 44 -36.38 -27.37 -3.23
C SER A 44 -36.04 -28.26 -4.43
N SER A 45 -35.99 -29.57 -4.22
CA SER A 45 -35.67 -30.57 -5.24
C SER A 45 -36.88 -30.95 -6.10
N PHE A 46 -37.83 -30.04 -6.33
CA PHE A 46 -38.90 -30.28 -7.29
C PHE A 46 -38.32 -30.20 -8.70
N LEU A 47 -37.77 -31.33 -9.16
CA LEU A 47 -37.56 -31.56 -10.58
C LEU A 47 -38.95 -31.64 -11.22
N LYS A 48 -39.29 -30.66 -12.05
CA LYS A 48 -40.45 -30.71 -12.96
C LYS A 48 -40.13 -31.61 -14.16
N GLU A 49 -39.65 -32.81 -13.89
CA GLU A 49 -39.48 -33.86 -14.89
C GLU A 49 -40.67 -34.80 -14.66
N GLY A 50 -41.56 -34.94 -15.63
CA GLY A 50 -42.89 -35.57 -15.52
C GLY A 50 -42.87 -37.07 -15.30
N GLY A 51 -42.21 -37.47 -14.22
CA GLY A 51 -42.15 -38.83 -13.73
C GLY A 51 -41.58 -39.83 -14.74
N VAL A 52 -41.79 -41.10 -14.43
CA VAL A 52 -41.30 -42.22 -15.24
C VAL A 52 -41.94 -42.23 -16.64
N ALA A 53 -43.20 -41.80 -16.76
CA ALA A 53 -43.92 -41.79 -18.03
C ALA A 53 -43.31 -40.81 -19.04
N GLU A 54 -42.96 -39.59 -18.63
CA GLU A 54 -42.33 -38.62 -19.52
C GLU A 54 -40.89 -39.03 -19.86
N ALA A 55 -40.15 -39.62 -18.91
CA ALA A 55 -38.79 -40.12 -19.12
C ALA A 55 -38.72 -41.28 -20.14
N ILE A 56 -39.73 -42.15 -20.19
CA ILE A 56 -39.80 -43.26 -21.16
C ILE A 56 -40.38 -42.76 -22.50
N GLY A 57 -41.37 -41.87 -22.47
CA GLY A 57 -42.11 -41.43 -23.66
C GLY A 57 -41.39 -40.38 -24.52
N HIS A 58 -40.47 -39.61 -23.94
CA HIS A 58 -39.78 -38.52 -24.65
C HIS A 58 -38.27 -38.61 -24.49
N TRP A 59 -37.58 -39.09 -25.52
CA TRP A 59 -36.12 -39.02 -25.58
C TRP A 59 -35.68 -37.58 -25.89
N GLN A 60 -35.39 -36.79 -24.85
CA GLN A 60 -34.77 -35.49 -25.03
C GLN A 60 -33.29 -35.65 -25.35
N THR A 61 -32.94 -35.53 -26.62
CA THR A 61 -31.54 -35.45 -27.04
C THR A 61 -30.97 -34.12 -26.56
N VAL A 62 -30.18 -34.14 -25.47
CA VAL A 62 -29.46 -32.96 -25.02
C VAL A 62 -28.36 -32.66 -26.02
N GLU A 63 -28.56 -31.63 -26.84
CA GLU A 63 -27.46 -31.10 -27.63
C GLU A 63 -26.37 -30.59 -26.68
N ALA A 64 -25.16 -31.12 -26.84
CA ALA A 64 -24.02 -30.70 -26.07
C ALA A 64 -23.76 -29.21 -26.36
N LYS A 65 -24.26 -28.33 -25.49
CA LYS A 65 -23.90 -26.91 -25.56
C LYS A 65 -22.39 -26.81 -25.38
N ALA A 66 -21.69 -26.42 -26.44
CA ALA A 66 -20.29 -26.07 -26.37
C ALA A 66 -20.17 -24.97 -25.30
N ARG A 67 -19.53 -25.29 -24.16
CA ARG A 67 -19.25 -24.28 -23.14
C ARG A 67 -18.37 -23.24 -23.80
N GLU A 68 -18.88 -22.04 -23.99
CA GLU A 68 -18.08 -20.90 -24.41
C GLU A 68 -16.95 -20.73 -23.40
N ARG A 69 -15.73 -21.09 -23.81
CA ARG A 69 -14.55 -20.83 -22.99
C ARG A 69 -14.34 -19.33 -23.01
N LYS A 70 -14.69 -18.66 -21.91
CA LYS A 70 -14.31 -17.26 -21.71
C LYS A 70 -12.78 -17.20 -21.67
N LEU A 71 -12.19 -16.76 -22.77
CA LEU A 71 -10.77 -16.44 -22.84
C LEU A 71 -10.46 -15.37 -21.80
N GLU A 72 -9.40 -15.59 -21.03
CA GLU A 72 -8.93 -14.57 -20.11
C GLU A 72 -8.21 -13.45 -20.86
N SER A 73 -8.41 -12.21 -20.42
CA SER A 73 -7.71 -11.06 -20.98
C SER A 73 -6.21 -11.08 -20.59
N ASN A 74 -5.35 -10.70 -21.53
CA ASN A 74 -3.91 -10.59 -21.31
C ASN A 74 -3.54 -9.16 -20.88
N PHE A 75 -3.65 -8.89 -19.59
CA PHE A 75 -3.39 -7.56 -19.02
C PHE A 75 -1.95 -7.06 -19.26
N VAL A 76 -0.96 -7.96 -19.38
CA VAL A 76 0.44 -7.57 -19.60
C VAL A 76 0.62 -7.05 -21.03
N ALA A 77 0.13 -7.80 -22.02
CA ALA A 77 0.16 -7.36 -23.41
C ALA A 77 -0.66 -6.07 -23.60
N LEU A 78 -1.83 -6.00 -22.96
CA LEU A 78 -2.70 -4.82 -23.02
C LEU A 78 -2.03 -3.58 -22.45
N ASN A 79 -1.46 -3.67 -21.23
CA ASN A 79 -0.76 -2.53 -20.64
C ASN A 79 0.48 -2.13 -21.46
N ARG A 80 1.19 -3.10 -22.06
CA ARG A 80 2.31 -2.82 -22.96
C ARG A 80 1.88 -2.01 -24.18
N GLU A 81 0.79 -2.39 -24.85
CA GLU A 81 0.28 -1.63 -26.00
C GLU A 81 -0.26 -0.26 -25.59
N ALA A 82 -0.88 -0.13 -24.41
CA ALA A 82 -1.31 1.16 -23.87
C ALA A 82 -0.13 2.13 -23.70
N VAL A 83 0.98 1.64 -23.12
CA VAL A 83 2.21 2.44 -22.95
C VAL A 83 2.82 2.79 -24.32
N LYS A 84 2.82 1.87 -25.30
CA LYS A 84 3.29 2.17 -26.66
C LYS A 84 2.43 3.24 -27.34
N SER A 85 1.13 3.28 -27.07
CA SER A 85 0.24 4.34 -27.55
C SER A 85 0.38 5.68 -26.81
N GLY A 86 1.31 5.77 -25.85
CA GLY A 86 1.59 6.99 -25.10
C GLY A 86 0.62 7.25 -23.94
N LEU A 87 -0.19 6.27 -23.56
CA LEU A 87 -1.10 6.39 -22.41
C LEU A 87 -0.32 6.08 -21.12
N VAL A 88 -0.36 7.01 -20.18
CA VAL A 88 0.41 6.94 -18.93
C VAL A 88 -0.49 7.10 -17.71
N THR A 89 -1.68 7.70 -17.88
CA THR A 89 -2.62 7.94 -16.78
C THR A 89 -3.49 6.70 -16.52
N ALA A 90 -3.84 6.45 -15.26
CA ALA A 90 -4.70 5.32 -14.87
C ALA A 90 -6.08 5.34 -15.57
N ALA A 91 -6.67 6.52 -15.73
CA ALA A 91 -7.95 6.71 -16.42
C ALA A 91 -7.85 6.34 -17.92
N GLU A 92 -6.76 6.74 -18.56
CA GLU A 92 -6.47 6.40 -19.96
C GLU A 92 -6.28 4.88 -20.13
N HIS A 93 -5.53 4.23 -19.23
CA HIS A 93 -5.41 2.78 -19.22
C HIS A 93 -6.75 2.07 -19.05
N GLN A 94 -7.67 2.63 -18.25
CA GLN A 94 -9.01 2.07 -18.10
C GLN A 94 -9.85 2.23 -19.37
N ALA A 95 -9.81 3.40 -20.02
CA ALA A 95 -10.44 3.62 -21.32
C ALA A 95 -9.87 2.67 -22.39
N PHE A 96 -8.55 2.46 -22.37
CA PHE A 96 -7.86 1.54 -23.28
C PHE A 96 -8.27 0.08 -23.05
N ARG A 97 -8.48 -0.34 -21.79
CA ARG A 97 -8.98 -1.69 -21.46
C ARG A 97 -10.39 -1.95 -21.96
N ASN A 98 -11.23 -0.93 -21.99
CA ASN A 98 -12.62 -1.06 -22.45
C ASN A 98 -12.72 -1.18 -23.98
N THR A 99 -11.79 -0.54 -24.70
CA THR A 99 -11.77 -0.48 -26.16
C THR A 99 -10.94 -1.60 -26.79
N HIS A 100 -9.81 -1.97 -26.18
CA HIS A 100 -8.88 -2.96 -26.72
C HIS A 100 -8.97 -4.28 -25.95
N LYS A 101 -9.46 -5.33 -26.62
CA LYS A 101 -9.53 -6.68 -26.06
C LYS A 101 -8.39 -7.53 -26.60
N ILE A 102 -7.36 -7.74 -25.78
CA ILE A 102 -6.25 -8.64 -26.09
C ILE A 102 -6.41 -9.88 -25.23
N TRP A 103 -6.70 -11.01 -25.87
CA TRP A 103 -6.89 -12.29 -25.19
C TRP A 103 -5.54 -12.97 -24.93
N ARG A 104 -5.46 -13.76 -23.85
CA ARG A 104 -4.32 -14.67 -23.70
C ARG A 104 -4.39 -15.71 -24.83
N PRO A 105 -3.27 -15.99 -25.50
CA PRO A 105 -3.25 -17.08 -26.46
C PRO A 105 -3.63 -18.37 -25.73
N ILE A 106 -4.51 -19.16 -26.33
CA ILE A 106 -4.81 -20.51 -25.84
C ILE A 106 -3.51 -21.28 -26.01
N ASN A 107 -2.87 -21.66 -24.91
CA ASN A 107 -1.78 -22.61 -24.94
C ASN A 107 -2.35 -24.00 -25.25
N GLU A 108 -2.76 -24.24 -26.49
CA GLU A 108 -3.11 -25.57 -27.00
C GLU A 108 -1.89 -26.52 -26.95
N GLY A 109 -0.68 -25.94 -26.88
CA GLY A 109 0.60 -26.64 -26.85
C GLY A 109 1.04 -27.20 -25.50
N ARG A 110 0.33 -26.99 -24.39
CA ARG A 110 0.48 -27.88 -23.22
C ARG A 110 -0.46 -29.06 -23.38
N LEU A 111 -0.25 -29.81 -24.47
CA LEU A 111 -0.50 -31.24 -24.41
C LEU A 111 0.16 -31.68 -23.11
N LYS A 112 -0.64 -32.11 -22.13
CA LYS A 112 -0.10 -32.84 -20.99
C LYS A 112 0.89 -33.83 -21.60
N PRO A 113 2.15 -33.92 -21.12
CA PRO A 113 3.10 -34.87 -21.69
C PRO A 113 2.34 -36.18 -21.83
N ARG A 114 2.20 -36.66 -23.08
CA ARG A 114 1.41 -37.83 -23.44
C ARG A 114 1.74 -38.85 -22.36
N SER A 115 0.74 -39.26 -21.57
CA SER A 115 0.96 -40.06 -20.35
C SER A 115 2.05 -41.07 -20.66
N GLN A 116 3.20 -40.93 -19.98
CA GLN A 116 4.34 -41.81 -20.24
C GLN A 116 3.79 -43.23 -20.30
N ARG A 117 4.04 -43.97 -21.39
CA ARG A 117 3.54 -45.35 -21.51
C ARG A 117 4.19 -46.12 -20.36
N LEU A 118 3.42 -46.38 -19.32
CA LEU A 118 3.91 -47.10 -18.16
C LEU A 118 4.12 -48.57 -18.59
N PRO A 119 5.25 -49.19 -18.23
CA PRO A 119 5.49 -50.60 -18.52
C PRO A 119 4.37 -51.48 -17.96
N GLN A 120 4.00 -52.55 -18.68
CA GLN A 120 2.93 -53.46 -18.24
C GLN A 120 3.31 -54.22 -16.96
N ASP A 121 4.60 -54.46 -16.72
CA ASP A 121 5.14 -55.09 -15.50
C ASP A 121 5.39 -54.09 -14.36
N MET A 122 4.90 -52.85 -14.47
CA MET A 122 5.03 -51.89 -13.38
C MET A 122 3.99 -52.18 -12.29
N THR A 123 4.44 -52.57 -11.11
CA THR A 123 3.57 -52.69 -9.93
C THR A 123 3.11 -51.30 -9.49
N TYR A 124 1.80 -51.05 -9.57
CA TYR A 124 1.18 -49.84 -9.04
C TYR A 124 0.94 -50.00 -7.55
N GLY A 125 1.48 -49.06 -6.77
CA GLY A 125 1.28 -48.99 -5.33
C GLY A 125 1.99 -47.76 -4.80
N ILE A 126 1.35 -47.06 -3.89
CA ILE A 126 2.04 -46.05 -3.08
C ILE A 126 2.80 -46.86 -2.04
N CYS A 127 4.13 -46.93 -2.14
CA CYS A 127 4.95 -47.44 -1.03
C CYS A 127 4.46 -46.74 0.23
N THR A 128 4.02 -47.52 1.22
CA THR A 128 3.54 -46.95 2.48
C THR A 128 4.64 -46.04 3.00
N ARG A 129 4.34 -44.74 3.09
CA ARG A 129 5.26 -43.77 3.66
C ARG A 129 5.71 -44.35 5.00
N PRO A 130 7.03 -44.53 5.24
CA PRO A 130 7.47 -45.04 6.53
C PRO A 130 6.85 -44.16 7.61
N SER A 131 6.31 -44.77 8.67
CA SER A 131 5.79 -44.04 9.80
C SER A 131 6.85 -43.03 10.25
N THR A 132 6.44 -41.82 10.61
CA THR A 132 7.34 -40.85 11.25
C THR A 132 8.09 -41.57 12.37
N PRO A 133 9.43 -41.62 12.33
CA PRO A 133 10.20 -42.40 13.30
C PRO A 133 9.86 -41.88 14.70
N ILE A 134 9.37 -42.76 15.57
CA ILE A 134 8.85 -42.35 16.89
C ILE A 134 9.94 -41.71 17.76
N TYR A 135 11.20 -42.09 17.52
CA TYR A 135 12.38 -41.50 18.14
C TYR A 135 12.45 -39.98 17.90
N ASP A 136 12.31 -39.53 16.65
CA ASP A 136 12.35 -38.10 16.30
C ASP A 136 11.17 -37.32 16.93
N LEU A 137 10.04 -37.98 17.19
CA LEU A 137 8.90 -37.39 17.90
C LEU A 137 9.17 -37.27 19.40
N ILE A 138 9.72 -38.31 20.03
CA ILE A 138 10.09 -38.32 21.45
C ILE A 138 11.18 -37.29 21.73
N GLU A 139 12.17 -37.18 20.85
CA GLU A 139 13.25 -36.18 20.93
C GLU A 139 12.81 -34.75 20.57
N GLN A 140 11.54 -34.53 20.22
CA GLN A 140 11.01 -33.22 19.79
C GLN A 140 11.81 -32.60 18.63
N LYS A 141 12.43 -33.43 17.78
CA LYS A 141 13.32 -32.98 16.70
C LYS A 141 12.63 -32.04 15.72
N TYR A 142 11.36 -32.31 15.39
CA TYR A 142 10.59 -31.47 14.48
C TYR A 142 10.26 -30.09 15.07
N GLN A 143 10.04 -29.99 16.37
CA GLN A 143 9.87 -28.71 17.05
C GLN A 143 11.16 -27.90 16.99
N ARG A 144 12.30 -28.54 17.23
CA ARG A 144 13.62 -27.89 17.14
C ARG A 144 13.91 -27.39 15.72
N LEU A 145 13.68 -28.24 14.71
CA LEU A 145 13.84 -27.86 13.31
C LEU A 145 12.93 -26.68 12.92
N TRP A 146 11.68 -26.70 13.38
CA TRP A 146 10.75 -25.60 13.12
C TRP A 146 11.20 -24.29 13.76
N LEU A 147 11.65 -24.32 15.01
CA LEU A 147 12.19 -23.15 15.70
C LEU A 147 13.42 -22.59 14.99
N GLU A 148 14.34 -23.46 14.56
CA GLU A 148 15.53 -23.07 13.79
C GLU A 148 15.13 -22.41 12.47
N GLN A 149 14.16 -22.98 11.75
CA GLN A 149 13.65 -22.41 10.51
C GLN A 149 12.99 -21.04 10.72
N GLN A 150 12.23 -20.86 11.80
CA GLN A 150 11.65 -19.56 12.15
C GLN A 150 12.74 -18.53 12.46
N LEU A 151 13.76 -18.91 13.24
CA LEU A 151 14.88 -18.03 13.55
C LEU A 151 15.59 -17.59 12.27
N GLN A 152 15.95 -18.52 11.39
CA GLN A 152 16.58 -18.22 10.09
C GLN A 152 15.70 -17.30 9.22
N ALA A 153 14.39 -17.54 9.16
CA ALA A 153 13.46 -16.69 8.41
C ALA A 153 13.39 -15.27 8.98
N THR A 154 13.35 -15.12 10.31
CA THR A 154 13.32 -13.81 10.96
C THR A 154 14.63 -13.05 10.78
N GLU A 155 15.77 -13.74 10.85
CA GLU A 155 17.09 -13.15 10.57
C GLU A 155 17.21 -12.69 9.12
N ALA A 156 16.78 -13.51 8.16
CA ALA A 156 16.76 -13.14 6.75
C ALA A 156 15.91 -11.89 6.50
N LEU A 157 14.71 -11.81 7.09
CA LEU A 157 13.87 -10.61 7.01
C LEU A 157 14.54 -9.38 7.63
N ARG A 158 15.25 -9.55 8.75
CA ARG A 158 15.98 -8.47 9.42
C ARG A 158 17.14 -7.96 8.57
N ILE A 159 17.90 -8.85 7.95
CA ILE A 159 18.99 -8.50 7.03
C ILE A 159 18.44 -7.74 5.82
N MET A 160 17.41 -8.28 5.16
CA MET A 160 16.73 -7.64 4.03
C MET A 160 16.17 -6.25 4.38
N SER A 161 15.65 -6.08 5.59
CA SER A 161 15.17 -4.79 6.09
C SER A 161 16.31 -3.78 6.27
N LYS A 162 17.44 -4.21 6.86
CA LYS A 162 18.63 -3.37 7.02
C LYS A 162 19.21 -2.94 5.67
N GLU A 163 19.33 -3.87 4.72
CA GLU A 163 19.79 -3.58 3.36
C GLU A 163 18.88 -2.57 2.66
N LYS A 164 17.56 -2.70 2.77
CA LYS A 164 16.60 -1.72 2.24
C LYS A 164 16.74 -0.34 2.87
N ILE A 165 17.04 -0.25 4.16
CA ILE A 165 17.28 1.02 4.85
C ILE A 165 18.59 1.66 4.35
N GLN A 166 19.66 0.86 4.16
CA GLN A 166 20.93 1.37 3.64
C GLN A 166 20.84 1.83 2.18
N GLN A 167 20.06 1.14 1.34
CA GLN A 167 19.85 1.53 -0.07
C GLN A 167 19.00 2.80 -0.24
N ARG A 168 18.18 3.14 0.75
CA ARG A 168 17.46 4.42 0.78
C ARG A 168 18.41 5.49 1.33
N GLN A 169 19.15 6.15 0.44
CA GLN A 169 19.66 7.48 0.78
C GLN A 169 18.46 8.33 1.21
N VAL A 170 18.47 8.80 2.46
CA VAL A 170 17.44 9.68 2.98
C VAL A 170 17.55 10.98 2.20
N GLN A 171 16.66 11.17 1.22
CA GLN A 171 16.61 12.39 0.43
C GLN A 171 16.26 13.55 1.35
N ASP A 172 17.08 14.60 1.32
CA ASP A 172 16.78 15.81 2.06
C ASP A 172 15.47 16.42 1.53
N THR A 173 14.54 16.68 2.45
CA THR A 173 13.27 17.35 2.11
C THR A 173 13.51 18.86 2.08
N LYS A 174 12.70 19.64 1.35
CA LYS A 174 12.77 21.11 1.32
C LYS A 174 12.87 21.75 2.71
N THR A 175 12.22 21.13 3.71
CA THR A 175 12.29 21.55 5.12
C THR A 175 13.65 21.32 5.77
N THR A 176 14.35 20.20 5.49
CA THR A 176 15.70 19.95 6.02
C THR A 176 16.72 20.85 5.35
N LEU A 177 16.57 21.11 4.05
CA LEU A 177 17.42 22.06 3.32
C LEU A 177 17.30 23.49 3.87
N LEU A 178 16.06 23.99 4.08
CA LEU A 178 15.83 25.34 4.62
C LEU A 178 16.26 25.51 6.08
N ARG A 179 16.36 24.43 6.85
CA ARG A 179 16.94 24.45 8.20
C ARG A 179 18.47 24.53 8.19
N ARG A 180 19.11 23.91 7.19
CA ARG A 180 20.58 23.91 7.07
C ARG A 180 21.10 25.20 6.45
N TYR A 181 20.33 25.82 5.55
CA TYR A 181 20.75 27.02 4.85
C TYR A 181 19.62 28.05 4.84
N GLN A 182 19.85 29.15 5.54
CA GLN A 182 19.05 30.36 5.43
C GLN A 182 19.84 31.33 4.53
N PRO A 183 19.32 31.69 3.34
CA PRO A 183 20.03 32.63 2.48
C PRO A 183 20.23 33.94 3.27
N PRO A 184 21.43 34.53 3.25
CA PRO A 184 21.66 35.81 3.88
C PRO A 184 20.67 36.81 3.25
N ALA A 185 19.82 37.41 4.08
CA ALA A 185 18.94 38.47 3.60
C ALA A 185 19.82 39.64 3.16
N ASP A 186 19.51 40.23 2.00
CA ASP A 186 20.14 41.48 1.61
C ASP A 186 19.95 42.49 2.75
N PRO A 187 21.03 43.14 3.22
CA PRO A 187 20.91 44.09 4.32
C PRO A 187 19.89 45.15 3.92
N ALA A 188 18.85 45.28 4.73
CA ALA A 188 17.81 46.27 4.48
C ALA A 188 18.48 47.64 4.28
N PRO A 189 18.08 48.40 3.23
CA PRO A 189 18.65 49.72 3.02
C PRO A 189 18.45 50.56 4.28
N LEU A 190 19.45 51.37 4.63
CA LEU A 190 19.33 52.33 5.72
C LEU A 190 18.08 53.19 5.48
N TRP A 191 17.33 53.45 6.56
CA TRP A 191 16.12 54.26 6.47
C TRP A 191 16.44 55.62 5.84
N LYS A 192 15.73 55.91 4.74
CA LYS A 192 15.83 57.17 4.01
C LYS A 192 14.42 57.67 3.71
N LEU A 193 14.21 58.98 3.79
CA LEU A 193 12.93 59.59 3.41
C LEU A 193 12.79 59.53 1.87
N ALA A 194 11.56 59.31 1.39
CA ALA A 194 11.26 59.17 -0.04
C ALA A 194 11.78 60.34 -0.91
N ARG A 195 11.76 61.56 -0.38
CA ARG A 195 12.24 62.77 -1.09
C ARG A 195 13.76 62.79 -1.29
N PHE A 196 14.52 62.02 -0.51
CA PHE A 196 15.98 61.95 -0.57
C PHE A 196 16.50 60.70 -1.32
N GLU A 197 15.62 59.92 -1.96
CA GLU A 197 16.08 58.77 -2.74
C GLU A 197 16.82 59.15 -4.03
N LYS A 198 16.44 60.29 -4.62
CA LYS A 198 16.98 60.77 -5.91
C LYS A 198 18.06 61.84 -5.78
N ILE A 199 18.26 62.37 -4.57
CA ILE A 199 19.16 63.51 -4.32
C ILE A 199 20.38 63.00 -3.56
N GLY A 200 21.57 63.18 -4.14
CA GLY A 200 22.84 62.81 -3.51
C GLY A 200 23.25 63.76 -2.37
N PRO A 201 24.18 63.35 -1.50
CA PRO A 201 24.68 64.21 -0.43
C PRO A 201 25.33 65.48 -1.02
N HIS A 202 24.96 66.64 -0.48
CA HIS A 202 25.53 67.93 -0.89
C HIS A 202 26.80 68.31 -0.12
N LEU A 203 27.07 67.62 0.98
CA LEU A 203 28.25 67.81 1.82
C LEU A 203 28.91 66.46 2.03
N ASP A 204 30.21 66.40 1.74
CA ASP A 204 31.07 65.30 2.18
C ASP A 204 31.94 65.81 3.32
N THR A 205 31.71 65.30 4.52
CA THR A 205 32.44 65.69 5.73
C THR A 205 33.76 64.93 5.89
N PHE A 206 34.06 63.95 5.01
CA PHE A 206 35.27 63.16 5.10
C PHE A 206 36.42 63.79 4.29
N PRO A 207 37.65 63.83 4.83
CA PRO A 207 38.79 64.37 4.10
C PRO A 207 39.20 63.56 2.87
N SER A 208 38.85 62.27 2.81
CA SER A 208 39.12 61.38 1.69
C SER A 208 38.19 60.17 1.67
N GLU A 209 38.04 59.54 0.51
CA GLU A 209 37.26 58.31 0.33
C GLU A 209 37.75 57.17 1.25
N GLN A 210 39.07 57.09 1.46
CA GLN A 210 39.67 56.10 2.34
C GLN A 210 39.30 56.34 3.81
N ALA A 211 39.27 57.61 4.23
CA ALA A 211 38.83 57.97 5.58
C ALA A 211 37.34 57.62 5.79
N ARG A 212 36.51 57.83 4.76
CA ARG A 212 35.09 57.45 4.76
C ARG A 212 34.90 55.95 4.96
N GLN A 213 35.59 55.13 4.16
CA GLN A 213 35.50 53.66 4.26
C GLN A 213 35.96 53.16 5.64
N ARG A 214 37.05 53.71 6.19
CA ARG A 214 37.54 53.38 7.53
C ARG A 214 36.52 53.72 8.62
N ALA A 215 35.92 54.90 8.56
CA ALA A 215 34.89 55.32 9.51
C ALA A 215 33.65 54.42 9.47
N PHE A 216 33.20 54.03 8.27
CA PHE A 216 32.08 53.09 8.15
C PHE A 216 32.45 51.67 8.59
N SER A 217 33.68 51.21 8.36
CA SER A 217 34.13 49.92 8.87
C SER A 217 34.19 49.89 10.40
N THR A 218 34.70 50.94 11.04
CA THR A 218 34.77 51.03 12.50
C THR A 218 33.38 51.15 13.12
N HIS A 219 32.49 51.94 12.52
CA HIS A 219 31.09 52.02 12.93
C HIS A 219 30.39 50.66 12.82
N ARG A 220 30.63 49.90 11.74
CA ARG A 220 30.05 48.56 11.57
C ARG A 220 30.59 47.55 12.59
N SER A 221 31.88 47.59 12.92
CA SER A 221 32.45 46.75 13.97
C SER A 221 31.93 47.13 15.37
N ASP A 222 31.74 48.43 15.64
CA ASP A 222 31.17 48.92 16.91
C ASP A 222 29.68 48.62 17.05
N ALA A 223 28.93 48.58 15.94
CA ALA A 223 27.49 48.32 15.93
C ALA A 223 27.11 46.97 16.55
N ILE A 224 27.99 45.96 16.48
CA ILE A 224 27.77 44.63 17.10
C ILE A 224 27.62 44.76 18.62
N VAL A 225 28.32 45.72 19.24
CA VAL A 225 28.27 46.00 20.68
C VAL A 225 26.95 46.68 21.09
N ARG A 226 26.18 47.18 20.12
CA ARG A 226 24.92 47.94 20.34
C ARG A 226 23.67 47.18 19.89
N GLN A 227 23.84 46.00 19.29
CA GLN A 227 22.73 45.17 18.82
C GLN A 227 22.20 44.27 19.93
N GLY A 228 20.91 44.40 20.25
CA GLY A 228 20.19 43.62 21.26
C GLY A 228 18.95 44.37 21.76
N LEU A 229 17.95 43.66 22.31
CA LEU A 229 16.68 44.25 22.77
C LEU A 229 16.88 45.39 23.81
N HIS A 230 18.01 45.38 24.52
CA HIS A 230 18.38 46.34 25.56
C HIS A 230 19.68 47.10 25.27
N GLY A 231 20.21 47.05 24.04
CA GLY A 231 21.49 47.71 23.69
C GLY A 231 22.72 47.11 24.38
N GLN A 232 22.60 45.91 24.94
CA GLN A 232 23.72 45.13 25.48
C GLN A 232 24.21 44.22 24.36
N GLY A 233 25.36 44.54 23.78
CA GLY A 233 25.92 43.82 22.64
C GLY A 233 26.15 42.34 22.89
N ILE A 234 26.20 41.58 21.79
CA ILE A 234 26.56 40.16 21.83
C ILE A 234 28.09 40.07 21.88
N TYR A 235 28.63 39.91 23.10
CA TYR A 235 30.04 39.58 23.27
C TYR A 235 30.25 38.13 22.81
N ASN A 236 30.75 37.93 21.60
CA ASN A 236 31.37 36.66 21.27
C ASN A 236 32.71 36.60 22.01
N ILE A 237 32.69 35.99 23.19
CA ILE A 237 33.89 35.60 23.91
C ILE A 237 34.53 34.49 23.08
N SER A 238 35.63 34.82 22.41
CA SER A 238 36.55 33.84 21.85
C SER A 238 37.38 33.24 22.98
#